data_AF-A0A089KFY1-F1
#
_entry.id   AF-A0A089KFY1-F1
#
_cell.length_a   1.000
_cell.length_b   1.000
_cell.length_c   1.000
_cell.angle_alpha   90.00
_cell.angle_beta   90.00
_cell.angle_gamma   90.00
#
_symmetry.space_group_name_H-M   'P 1'
#
loop_
_entity.id
_entity.type
_entity.pdbx_description
1 polymer ?
#
loop_
_entity_poly.entity_id
_entity_poly.type
_entity_poly.pdbx_seq_one_letter_code
_entity_poly.pdbx_strand_id
1 'polypeptide(L)'
;MVNANAERRELQLKLKTSQEYRQAGFAWTGSLIITLVLLLASYDWEAHSIKPWIGLACLVYGVFTALQVLVTLLIRRDLRVYGEIRSITRALGYVLLLSLVTGNVFVATAAFQLIQRRKSPEYTLAVYTLLTQLGVIAVSAINLYKPYVADTFLTGMFILLAVAVFHLLTVILTVRFVRRRQVPKGLLWVAYPLLLTALTGNLFALALGIILIVRIRNSGNPAVAGWEDVLERLTRNTTAMLGLLFIAFLFSVSVCSYVTFDYGMAVDNNYSLILQPPSLAYPLGTDNFGRCLFTRIIFGARISLIVGVMSTVLPLFIGGTLGAISGYYGRYTDNIIMRALDVLYAIPGILLAIAIIAAFGANTVNLILALSVGAIPTYARTMRANVLQVSTFEYVDAARAFGSSNRSIIFKHIVPNSLAPMIVKATLTIGGAVISTSSLSFLGLGIEPHIPEWGNILKLGSTYLETNSYLAIFPGLAIIALVLSFNFFGDGLRDALDPKME
;
A
#
# COMPACT_ATOMS: atom_id res chain seq x y z
N MET A 1 1.37 -47.86 2.86
CA MET A 1 2.13 -46.59 2.67
C MET A 1 1.57 -45.68 1.57
N VAL A 2 1.04 -46.21 0.45
CA VAL A 2 0.49 -45.41 -0.66
C VAL A 2 -0.70 -44.51 -0.26
N ASN A 3 -1.63 -45.01 0.57
CA ASN A 3 -2.80 -44.24 1.02
C ASN A 3 -2.46 -43.03 1.92
N ALA A 4 -1.49 -43.17 2.83
CA ALA A 4 -1.09 -42.09 3.72
C ALA A 4 -0.40 -40.92 2.96
N ASN A 5 0.28 -41.23 1.86
CA ASN A 5 0.89 -40.20 1.00
C ASN A 5 -0.16 -39.48 0.15
N ALA A 6 -1.18 -40.19 -0.32
CA ALA A 6 -2.31 -39.59 -1.04
C ALA A 6 -3.12 -38.64 -0.15
N GLU A 7 -3.50 -39.07 1.07
CA GLU A 7 -4.19 -38.23 2.05
C GLU A 7 -3.38 -36.99 2.46
N ARG A 8 -2.05 -37.15 2.65
CA ARG A 8 -1.16 -35.99 2.91
C ARG A 8 -1.15 -35.01 1.75
N ARG A 9 -1.14 -35.50 0.51
CA ARG A 9 -1.13 -34.66 -0.70
C ARG A 9 -2.47 -33.94 -0.89
N GLU A 10 -3.58 -34.61 -0.65
CA GLU A 10 -4.92 -34.01 -0.68
C GLU A 10 -5.08 -32.94 0.40
N LEU A 11 -4.63 -33.23 1.62
CA LEU A 11 -4.62 -32.23 2.70
C LEU A 11 -3.74 -31.03 2.34
N GLN A 12 -2.54 -31.26 1.78
CA GLN A 12 -1.67 -30.16 1.34
C GLN A 12 -2.34 -29.31 0.25
N LEU A 13 -3.08 -29.93 -0.67
CA LEU A 13 -3.85 -29.21 -1.68
C LEU A 13 -4.95 -28.38 -1.02
N LYS A 14 -5.76 -28.94 -0.11
CA LYS A 14 -6.80 -28.22 0.63
C LYS A 14 -6.24 -27.06 1.46
N LEU A 15 -5.07 -27.23 2.07
CA LEU A 15 -4.41 -26.15 2.83
C LEU A 15 -3.87 -25.05 1.91
N LYS A 16 -3.33 -25.39 0.73
CA LYS A 16 -2.86 -24.41 -0.25
C LYS A 16 -4.00 -23.61 -0.88
N THR A 17 -5.17 -24.23 -1.07
CA THR A 17 -6.35 -23.58 -1.66
C THR A 17 -7.18 -22.80 -0.63
N SER A 18 -7.11 -23.16 0.66
CA SER A 18 -7.79 -22.40 1.72
C SER A 18 -7.13 -21.05 1.96
N GLN A 19 -7.86 -19.98 1.63
CA GLN A 19 -7.45 -18.61 1.88
C GLN A 19 -7.30 -18.32 3.38
N GLU A 20 -8.23 -18.81 4.20
CA GLU A 20 -8.20 -18.65 5.66
C GLU A 20 -6.93 -19.23 6.28
N TYR A 21 -6.51 -20.42 5.84
CA TYR A 21 -5.30 -21.04 6.36
C TYR A 21 -4.03 -20.29 5.95
N ARG A 22 -3.92 -19.89 4.68
CA ARG A 22 -2.79 -19.07 4.20
C ARG A 22 -2.69 -17.75 4.95
N GLN A 23 -3.82 -17.08 5.14
CA GLN A 23 -3.87 -15.81 5.86
C GLN A 23 -3.54 -15.98 7.33
N ALA A 24 -4.11 -17.00 7.99
CA ALA A 24 -3.83 -17.27 9.39
C ALA A 24 -2.35 -17.57 9.60
N GLY A 25 -1.75 -18.33 8.67
CA GLY A 25 -0.32 -18.59 8.56
C GLY A 25 0.52 -17.31 8.48
N PHE A 26 0.18 -16.43 7.54
CA PHE A 26 0.87 -15.14 7.38
C PHE A 26 0.72 -14.25 8.62
N ALA A 27 -0.48 -14.22 9.22
CA ALA A 27 -0.80 -13.36 10.34
C ALA A 27 -0.03 -13.72 11.61
N TRP A 28 0.08 -15.01 11.96
CA TRP A 28 0.87 -15.39 13.13
C TRP A 28 2.36 -15.12 12.91
N THR A 29 2.89 -15.33 11.70
CA THR A 29 4.30 -15.03 11.40
C THR A 29 4.59 -13.53 11.54
N GLY A 30 3.77 -12.66 10.93
CA GLY A 30 3.92 -11.21 11.06
C GLY A 30 3.78 -10.72 12.50
N SER A 31 2.79 -11.26 13.23
CA SER A 31 2.56 -10.97 14.64
C SER A 31 3.73 -11.42 15.53
N LEU A 32 4.33 -12.58 15.23
CA LEU A 32 5.49 -13.10 15.96
C LEU A 32 6.72 -12.22 15.75
N ILE A 33 6.98 -11.75 14.52
CA ILE A 33 8.09 -10.83 14.23
C ILE A 33 7.96 -9.57 15.08
N ILE A 34 6.77 -8.95 15.12
CA ILE A 34 6.54 -7.76 15.97
C ILE A 34 6.70 -8.10 17.45
N THR A 35 6.20 -9.25 17.90
CA THR A 35 6.34 -9.68 19.30
C THR A 35 7.82 -9.82 19.67
N LEU A 36 8.65 -10.40 18.80
CA LEU A 36 10.09 -10.52 19.03
C LEU A 36 10.79 -9.15 19.03
N VAL A 37 10.38 -8.23 18.17
CA VAL A 37 10.90 -6.85 18.18
C VAL A 37 10.53 -6.14 19.48
N LEU A 38 9.28 -6.27 19.95
CA LEU A 38 8.85 -5.70 21.23
C LEU A 38 9.58 -6.34 22.41
N LEU A 39 9.85 -7.65 22.35
CA LEU A 39 10.63 -8.35 23.36
C LEU A 39 12.05 -7.75 23.46
N LEU A 40 12.73 -7.61 22.33
CA LEU A 40 14.06 -7.00 22.27
C LEU A 40 14.03 -5.53 22.74
N ALA A 41 13.00 -4.76 22.34
CA ALA A 41 12.85 -3.37 22.73
C ALA A 41 12.45 -3.17 24.20
N SER A 42 11.86 -4.20 24.83
CA SER A 42 11.45 -4.15 26.23
C SER A 42 12.62 -4.19 27.20
N TYR A 43 13.76 -4.75 26.79
CA TYR A 43 14.94 -4.91 27.61
C TYR A 43 15.89 -3.72 27.41
N ASP A 44 16.23 -3.06 28.52
CA ASP A 44 17.27 -2.04 28.55
C ASP A 44 18.61 -2.68 28.90
N TRP A 45 19.51 -2.73 27.91
CA TRP A 45 20.82 -3.38 28.04
C TRP A 45 21.78 -2.61 28.94
N GLU A 46 21.62 -1.29 29.06
CA GLU A 46 22.46 -0.47 29.93
C GLU A 46 21.99 -0.60 31.37
N ALA A 47 20.70 -0.40 31.60
CA ALA A 47 20.11 -0.41 32.93
C ALA A 47 19.80 -1.82 33.48
N HIS A 48 19.99 -2.88 32.68
CA HIS A 48 19.62 -4.27 33.01
C HIS A 48 18.18 -4.38 33.55
N SER A 49 17.26 -3.60 32.97
CA SER A 49 15.88 -3.46 33.46
C SER A 49 14.87 -3.61 32.32
N ILE A 50 13.64 -3.99 32.67
CA ILE A 50 12.55 -4.12 31.69
C ILE A 50 11.74 -2.83 31.70
N LYS A 51 11.56 -2.22 30.53
CA LYS A 51 10.67 -1.08 30.33
C LYS A 51 9.22 -1.57 30.50
N PRO A 52 8.49 -1.20 31.58
CA PRO A 52 7.25 -1.86 31.96
C PRO A 52 6.16 -1.75 30.89
N TRP A 53 6.02 -0.59 30.25
CA TRP A 53 5.04 -0.37 29.20
C TRP A 53 5.32 -1.17 27.92
N ILE A 54 6.58 -1.27 27.51
CA ILE A 54 6.98 -2.05 26.32
C ILE A 54 6.88 -3.55 26.62
N GLY A 55 7.26 -3.97 27.84
CA GLY A 55 7.09 -5.34 28.31
C GLY A 55 5.61 -5.77 28.35
N LEU A 56 4.72 -4.89 28.83
CA LEU A 56 3.28 -5.13 28.79
C LEU A 56 2.77 -5.24 27.35
N ALA A 57 3.17 -4.33 26.46
CA ALA A 57 2.82 -4.39 25.05
C ALA A 57 3.29 -5.71 24.40
N CYS A 58 4.51 -6.16 24.71
CA CYS A 58 5.06 -7.43 24.27
C CYS A 58 4.22 -8.62 24.75
N LEU A 59 3.86 -8.67 26.03
CA LEU A 59 3.04 -9.73 26.61
C LEU A 59 1.68 -9.82 25.91
N VAL A 60 1.01 -8.68 25.75
CA VAL A 60 -0.30 -8.62 25.10
C VAL A 60 -0.21 -9.04 23.64
N TYR A 61 0.80 -8.58 22.88
CA TYR A 61 1.05 -9.04 21.51
C TYR A 61 1.35 -10.54 21.44
N GLY A 62 2.11 -11.07 22.41
CA GLY A 62 2.42 -12.48 22.53
C GLY A 62 1.18 -13.34 22.77
N VAL A 63 0.23 -12.89 23.59
CA VAL A 63 -1.05 -13.57 23.82
C VAL A 63 -1.86 -13.65 22.52
N PHE A 64 -2.01 -12.55 21.78
CA PHE A 64 -2.72 -12.58 20.50
C PHE A 64 -2.00 -13.43 19.45
N THR A 65 -0.66 -13.44 19.44
CA THR A 65 0.14 -14.32 18.57
C THR A 65 -0.12 -15.78 18.90
N ALA A 66 -0.11 -16.16 20.19
CA ALA A 66 -0.39 -17.52 20.63
C ALA A 66 -1.83 -17.95 20.29
N LEU A 67 -2.82 -17.07 20.51
CA LEU A 67 -4.21 -17.31 20.11
C LEU A 67 -4.33 -17.50 18.59
N GLN A 68 -3.62 -16.70 17.79
CA GLN A 68 -3.61 -16.83 16.33
C GLN A 68 -2.97 -18.15 15.88
N VAL A 69 -1.88 -18.60 16.52
CA VAL A 69 -1.28 -19.91 16.27
C VAL A 69 -2.27 -21.03 16.58
N LEU A 70 -2.96 -20.96 17.74
CA LEU A 70 -4.00 -21.93 18.11
C LEU A 70 -5.11 -22.00 17.06
N VAL A 71 -5.64 -20.85 16.64
CA VAL A 71 -6.67 -20.78 15.60
C VAL A 71 -6.18 -21.37 14.27
N THR A 72 -4.92 -21.13 13.90
CA THR A 72 -4.31 -21.72 12.70
C THR A 72 -4.27 -23.26 12.79
N LEU A 73 -3.92 -23.81 13.96
CA LEU A 73 -3.93 -25.25 14.21
C LEU A 73 -5.35 -25.82 14.16
N LEU A 74 -6.34 -25.10 14.68
CA LEU A 74 -7.75 -25.50 14.62
C LEU A 74 -8.30 -25.49 13.19
N ILE A 75 -7.98 -24.47 12.39
CA ILE A 75 -8.33 -24.42 10.96
C ILE A 75 -7.75 -25.65 10.24
N ARG A 76 -6.47 -25.96 10.48
CA ARG A 76 -5.81 -27.13 9.89
C ARG A 76 -6.49 -28.44 10.30
N ARG A 77 -6.85 -28.57 11.58
CA ARG A 77 -7.56 -29.74 12.11
C ARG A 77 -8.94 -29.87 11.47
N ASP A 78 -9.69 -28.78 11.38
CA ASP A 78 -11.04 -28.76 10.83
C ASP A 78 -11.05 -29.15 9.34
N LEU A 79 -10.15 -28.57 8.55
CA LEU A 79 -10.00 -28.91 7.13
C LEU A 79 -9.57 -30.37 6.91
N ARG A 80 -8.80 -30.95 7.84
CA ARG A 80 -8.37 -32.36 7.79
C ARG A 80 -9.50 -33.33 8.15
N VAL A 81 -10.26 -33.02 9.20
CA VAL A 81 -11.25 -33.96 9.77
C VAL A 81 -12.63 -33.81 9.14
N TYR A 82 -13.09 -32.58 8.93
CA TYR A 82 -14.45 -32.28 8.47
C TYR A 82 -14.51 -31.76 7.03
N GLY A 83 -13.35 -31.43 6.43
CA GLY A 83 -13.27 -30.85 5.09
C GLY A 83 -13.69 -29.37 5.02
N GLU A 84 -14.22 -28.81 6.11
CA GLU A 84 -14.60 -27.40 6.22
C GLU A 84 -14.29 -26.83 7.62
N ILE A 85 -14.16 -25.50 7.70
CA ILE A 85 -13.90 -24.80 8.96
C ILE A 85 -15.19 -24.71 9.77
N ARG A 86 -15.16 -25.22 11.01
CA ARG A 86 -16.33 -25.25 11.90
C ARG A 86 -16.78 -23.87 12.35
N SER A 87 -18.06 -23.75 12.69
CA SER A 87 -18.64 -22.52 13.27
C SER A 87 -17.95 -22.10 14.57
N ILE A 88 -17.54 -23.05 15.42
CA ILE A 88 -16.82 -22.78 16.67
C ILE A 88 -15.47 -22.13 16.38
N THR A 89 -14.70 -22.68 15.44
CA THR A 89 -13.41 -22.11 15.02
C THR A 89 -13.59 -20.73 14.40
N ARG A 90 -14.69 -20.50 13.66
CA ARG A 90 -15.02 -19.17 13.13
C ARG A 90 -15.39 -18.17 14.22
N ALA A 91 -16.07 -18.60 15.28
CA ALA A 91 -16.44 -17.74 16.40
C ALA A 91 -15.22 -17.20 17.16
N LEU A 92 -14.10 -17.94 17.18
CA LEU A 92 -12.83 -17.43 17.72
C LEU A 92 -12.31 -16.19 16.97
N GLY A 93 -12.75 -15.96 15.74
CA GLY A 93 -12.48 -14.72 15.02
C GLY A 93 -12.97 -13.48 15.78
N TYR A 94 -14.11 -13.54 16.47
CA TYR A 94 -14.58 -12.41 17.29
C TYR A 94 -13.66 -12.11 18.48
N VAL A 95 -13.06 -13.14 19.07
CA VAL A 95 -12.06 -12.97 20.14
C VAL A 95 -10.79 -12.35 19.58
N LEU A 96 -10.34 -12.81 18.41
CA LEU A 96 -9.17 -12.25 17.73
C LEU A 96 -9.36 -10.79 17.30
N LEU A 97 -10.60 -10.31 17.08
CA LEU A 97 -10.84 -8.89 16.78
C LEU A 97 -10.41 -7.95 17.92
N LEU A 98 -10.32 -8.44 19.16
CA LEU A 98 -9.80 -7.65 20.28
C LEU A 98 -8.33 -7.22 20.05
N SER A 99 -7.62 -7.87 19.12
CA SER A 99 -6.27 -7.48 18.72
C SER A 99 -6.22 -6.09 18.04
N LEU A 100 -7.36 -5.54 17.65
CA LEU A 100 -7.47 -4.15 17.17
C LEU A 100 -7.08 -3.15 18.26
N VAL A 101 -7.44 -3.41 19.52
CA VAL A 101 -7.13 -2.54 20.65
C VAL A 101 -5.61 -2.39 20.84
N THR A 102 -4.87 -3.43 20.47
CA THR A 102 -3.41 -3.49 20.62
C THR A 102 -2.69 -3.10 19.33
N GLY A 103 -3.41 -2.70 18.29
CA GLY A 103 -2.85 -2.35 16.98
C GLY A 103 -2.27 -3.54 16.20
N ASN A 104 -2.65 -4.79 16.53
CA ASN A 104 -2.17 -5.96 15.81
C ASN A 104 -3.00 -6.21 14.54
N VAL A 105 -2.61 -5.49 13.49
CA VAL A 105 -3.28 -5.48 12.18
C VAL A 105 -3.25 -6.86 11.50
N PHE A 106 -2.17 -7.62 11.68
CA PHE A 106 -2.05 -8.97 11.09
C PHE A 106 -3.11 -9.92 11.65
N VAL A 107 -3.26 -9.97 12.97
CA VAL A 107 -4.29 -10.78 13.63
C VAL A 107 -5.69 -10.25 13.34
N ALA A 108 -5.89 -8.93 13.36
CA ALA A 108 -7.19 -8.32 13.10
C ALA A 108 -7.70 -8.60 11.67
N THR A 109 -6.83 -8.50 10.66
CA THR A 109 -7.20 -8.83 9.27
C THR A 109 -7.53 -10.31 9.11
N ALA A 110 -6.79 -11.21 9.77
CA ALA A 110 -7.10 -12.64 9.80
C ALA A 110 -8.44 -12.92 10.50
N ALA A 111 -8.74 -12.21 11.58
CA ALA A 111 -9.99 -12.32 12.33
C ALA A 111 -11.22 -11.98 11.46
N PHE A 112 -11.21 -10.82 10.78
CA PHE A 112 -12.31 -10.44 9.88
C PHE A 112 -12.52 -11.44 8.74
N GLN A 113 -11.44 -12.03 8.23
CA GLN A 113 -11.50 -13.01 7.16
C GLN A 113 -11.90 -14.41 7.65
N LEU A 114 -11.77 -14.70 8.95
CA LEU A 114 -12.21 -15.94 9.55
C LEU A 114 -13.72 -15.94 9.89
N ILE A 115 -14.22 -14.80 10.39
CA ILE A 115 -15.62 -14.64 10.81
C ILE A 115 -16.58 -14.95 9.67
N GLN A 116 -16.31 -14.41 8.48
CA GLN A 116 -17.22 -14.51 7.34
C GLN A 116 -16.94 -15.77 6.50
N ARG A 117 -17.96 -16.63 6.33
CA ARG A 117 -17.85 -17.86 5.52
C ARG A 117 -17.76 -17.61 4.02
N ARG A 118 -18.47 -16.60 3.51
CA ARG A 118 -18.45 -16.21 2.09
C ARG A 118 -17.98 -14.78 1.98
N LYS A 119 -16.81 -14.59 1.38
CA LYS A 119 -16.14 -13.29 1.23
C LYS A 119 -16.49 -12.73 -0.13
N SER A 120 -17.13 -11.57 -0.17
CA SER A 120 -17.24 -10.80 -1.39
C SER A 120 -16.11 -9.75 -1.43
N PRO A 121 -15.68 -9.30 -2.62
CA PRO A 121 -14.71 -8.21 -2.73
C PRO A 121 -15.16 -6.96 -1.96
N GLU A 122 -16.45 -6.64 -1.96
CA GLU A 122 -17.02 -5.50 -1.25
C GLU A 122 -16.87 -5.62 0.27
N TYR A 123 -17.11 -6.82 0.83
CA TYR A 123 -16.89 -7.06 2.26
C TYR A 123 -15.42 -6.86 2.63
N THR A 124 -14.51 -7.43 1.84
CA THR A 124 -13.07 -7.25 2.06
C THR A 124 -12.72 -5.77 2.02
N LEU A 125 -13.09 -5.03 0.97
CA LEU A 125 -12.80 -3.61 0.89
C LEU A 125 -13.42 -2.82 2.05
N ALA A 126 -14.66 -3.11 2.47
CA ALA A 126 -15.29 -2.46 3.61
C ALA A 126 -14.50 -2.70 4.91
N VAL A 127 -14.03 -3.92 5.17
CA VAL A 127 -13.17 -4.17 6.34
C VAL A 127 -11.89 -3.34 6.28
N TYR A 128 -11.22 -3.31 5.13
CA TYR A 128 -10.00 -2.53 4.96
C TYR A 128 -10.25 -1.01 5.06
N THR A 129 -11.42 -0.49 4.65
CA THR A 129 -11.80 0.91 4.91
C THR A 129 -11.81 1.24 6.39
N LEU A 130 -12.46 0.38 7.18
CA LEU A 130 -12.57 0.56 8.62
C LEU A 130 -11.19 0.45 9.30
N LEU A 131 -10.38 -0.53 8.92
CA LEU A 131 -9.03 -0.72 9.45
C LEU A 131 -8.14 0.51 9.19
N THR A 132 -8.15 1.04 7.96
CA THR A 132 -7.42 2.26 7.62
C THR A 132 -7.89 3.43 8.48
N GLN A 133 -9.21 3.61 8.63
CA GLN A 133 -9.78 4.71 9.40
C GLN A 133 -9.43 4.62 10.90
N LEU A 134 -9.53 3.44 11.49
CA LEU A 134 -9.13 3.20 12.89
C LEU A 134 -7.63 3.45 13.10
N GLY A 135 -6.79 3.03 12.14
CA GLY A 135 -5.36 3.32 12.17
C GLY A 135 -5.06 4.82 12.15
N VAL A 136 -5.72 5.58 11.28
CA VAL A 136 -5.56 7.04 11.20
C VAL A 136 -5.95 7.70 12.52
N ILE A 137 -7.09 7.32 13.11
CA ILE A 137 -7.54 7.82 14.42
C ILE A 137 -6.50 7.50 15.49
N ALA A 138 -5.98 6.27 15.54
CA ALA A 138 -4.98 5.87 16.53
C ALA A 138 -3.70 6.70 16.42
N VAL A 139 -3.18 6.92 15.20
CA VAL A 139 -2.00 7.74 14.96
C VAL A 139 -2.23 9.21 15.31
N SER A 140 -3.38 9.77 14.93
CA SER A 140 -3.72 11.16 15.25
C SER A 140 -3.95 11.36 16.75
N ALA A 141 -4.52 10.38 17.46
CA ALA A 141 -4.76 10.46 18.90
C ALA A 141 -3.46 10.54 19.72
N ILE A 142 -2.32 10.08 19.18
CA ILE A 142 -1.01 10.23 19.83
C ILE A 142 -0.67 11.71 20.08
N ASN A 143 -1.20 12.63 19.27
CA ASN A 143 -0.99 14.06 19.47
C ASN A 143 -1.62 14.60 20.78
N LEU A 144 -2.54 13.87 21.42
CA LEU A 144 -3.08 14.25 22.73
C LEU A 144 -2.02 14.31 23.84
N TYR A 145 -0.90 13.61 23.68
CA TYR A 145 0.21 13.64 24.64
C TYR A 145 1.21 14.76 24.37
N LYS A 146 1.03 15.53 23.29
CA LYS A 146 1.92 16.64 22.93
C LYS A 146 1.61 17.89 23.76
N PRO A 147 2.59 18.79 23.95
CA PRO A 147 2.38 20.01 24.74
C PRO A 147 1.31 20.93 24.15
N TYR A 148 1.13 20.89 22.83
CA TYR A 148 0.06 21.57 22.11
C TYR A 148 -0.35 20.74 20.90
N VAL A 149 -1.56 21.01 20.38
CA VAL A 149 -2.12 20.40 19.17
C VAL A 149 -2.55 21.51 18.21
N ALA A 150 -2.71 21.17 16.93
CA ALA A 150 -3.23 22.12 15.95
C ALA A 150 -4.65 22.61 16.35
N ASP A 151 -5.00 23.86 16.02
CA ASP A 151 -6.33 24.42 16.32
C ASP A 151 -7.48 23.60 15.72
N THR A 152 -7.23 22.97 14.58
CA THR A 152 -8.19 22.12 13.87
C THR A 152 -8.31 20.70 14.45
N PHE A 153 -7.48 20.34 15.44
CA PHE A 153 -7.33 18.97 15.93
C PHE A 153 -8.64 18.35 16.42
N LEU A 154 -9.38 19.04 17.30
CA LEU A 154 -10.61 18.50 17.88
C LEU A 154 -11.69 18.28 16.81
N THR A 155 -11.85 19.24 15.90
CA THR A 155 -12.76 19.14 14.75
C THR A 155 -12.35 18.00 13.82
N GLY A 156 -11.05 17.88 13.53
CA GLY A 156 -10.50 16.79 12.73
C GLY A 156 -10.78 15.42 13.35
N MET A 157 -10.52 15.26 14.65
CA MET A 157 -10.79 14.01 15.37
C MET A 157 -12.28 13.66 15.39
N PHE A 158 -13.17 14.64 15.58
CA PHE A 158 -14.61 14.43 15.51
C PHE A 158 -15.04 13.91 14.12
N ILE A 159 -14.56 14.54 13.04
CA ILE A 159 -14.84 14.10 11.66
C ILE A 159 -14.35 12.67 11.45
N LEU A 160 -13.12 12.34 11.90
CA LEU A 160 -12.56 11.01 11.75
C LEU A 160 -13.38 9.95 12.50
N LEU A 161 -13.85 10.25 13.71
CA LEU A 161 -14.72 9.36 14.48
C LEU A 161 -16.09 9.16 13.81
N ALA A 162 -16.71 10.23 13.31
CA ALA A 162 -17.97 10.14 12.58
C ALA A 162 -17.84 9.28 11.31
N VAL A 163 -16.74 9.45 10.56
CA VAL A 163 -16.41 8.63 9.39
C VAL A 163 -16.17 7.17 9.79
N ALA A 164 -15.54 6.89 10.93
CA ALA A 164 -15.35 5.53 11.42
C ALA A 164 -16.67 4.82 11.74
N VAL A 165 -17.62 5.53 12.37
CA VAL A 165 -18.97 4.99 12.61
C VAL A 165 -19.67 4.67 11.28
N PHE A 166 -19.55 5.55 10.29
CA PHE A 166 -20.09 5.30 8.95
C PHE A 166 -19.43 4.09 8.25
N HIS A 167 -18.11 3.93 8.35
CA HIS A 167 -17.40 2.76 7.80
C HIS A 167 -17.78 1.46 8.53
N LEU A 168 -17.98 1.51 9.85
CA LEU A 168 -18.49 0.36 10.61
C LEU A 168 -19.90 -0.04 10.14
N LEU A 169 -20.80 0.93 9.96
CA LEU A 169 -22.12 0.69 9.38
C LEU A 169 -22.02 0.10 7.96
N THR A 170 -21.08 0.58 7.15
CA THR A 170 -20.82 0.05 5.80
C THR A 170 -20.41 -1.43 5.84
N VAL A 171 -19.55 -1.83 6.78
CA VAL A 171 -19.20 -3.25 7.00
C VAL A 171 -20.44 -4.07 7.35
N ILE A 172 -21.27 -3.59 8.28
CA ILE A 172 -22.48 -4.30 8.70
C ILE A 172 -23.48 -4.44 7.55
N LEU A 173 -23.69 -3.36 6.77
CA LEU A 173 -24.60 -3.36 5.63
C LEU A 173 -24.11 -4.25 4.49
N THR A 174 -22.81 -4.25 4.19
CA THR A 174 -22.24 -5.15 3.16
C THR A 174 -22.40 -6.61 3.55
N VAL A 175 -22.16 -6.98 4.82
CA VAL A 175 -22.41 -8.33 5.33
C VAL A 175 -23.88 -8.75 5.20
N ARG A 176 -24.81 -7.83 5.49
CA ARG A 176 -26.24 -8.12 5.51
C ARG A 176 -26.88 -8.21 4.13
N PHE A 177 -26.47 -7.33 3.21
CA PHE A 177 -27.20 -7.08 1.97
C PHE A 177 -26.47 -7.48 0.68
N VAL A 178 -25.14 -7.57 0.68
CA VAL A 178 -24.39 -7.94 -0.54
C VAL A 178 -24.39 -9.46 -0.68
N ARG A 179 -25.02 -9.97 -1.74
CA ARG A 179 -24.97 -11.39 -2.12
C ARG A 179 -24.27 -11.53 -3.46
N ARG A 180 -23.58 -12.67 -3.66
CA ARG A 180 -22.56 -12.98 -4.70
C ARG A 180 -22.68 -12.33 -6.10
N ARG A 181 -23.89 -12.04 -6.60
CA ARG A 181 -24.12 -11.42 -7.93
C ARG A 181 -25.12 -10.27 -7.93
N GLN A 182 -25.67 -9.89 -6.79
CA GLN A 182 -26.69 -8.85 -6.71
C GLN A 182 -26.38 -7.92 -5.54
N VAL A 183 -26.13 -6.67 -5.88
CA VAL A 183 -26.06 -5.56 -4.93
C VAL A 183 -27.40 -4.82 -5.00
N PRO A 184 -28.13 -4.68 -3.89
CA PRO A 184 -29.41 -4.00 -3.91
C PRO A 184 -29.24 -2.52 -4.22
N LYS A 185 -30.18 -1.94 -4.99
CA LYS A 185 -30.16 -0.51 -5.34
C LYS A 185 -30.10 0.42 -4.12
N GLY A 186 -30.63 -0.02 -2.97
CA GLY A 186 -30.57 0.72 -1.72
C GLY A 186 -29.15 1.00 -1.21
N LEU A 187 -28.15 0.21 -1.61
CA LEU A 187 -26.75 0.47 -1.24
C LEU A 187 -26.16 1.73 -1.92
N LEU A 188 -26.83 2.32 -2.91
CA LEU A 188 -26.40 3.61 -3.48
C LEU A 188 -26.32 4.72 -2.43
N TRP A 189 -27.20 4.70 -1.43
CA TRP A 189 -27.17 5.64 -0.30
C TRP A 189 -25.93 5.49 0.57
N VAL A 190 -25.24 4.36 0.52
CA VAL A 190 -23.94 4.13 1.17
C VAL A 190 -22.81 4.46 0.21
N ALA A 191 -22.95 4.13 -1.07
CA ALA A 191 -21.90 4.27 -2.07
C ALA A 191 -21.51 5.74 -2.34
N TYR A 192 -22.47 6.67 -2.41
CA TYR A 192 -22.15 8.08 -2.61
C TYR A 192 -21.43 8.72 -1.41
N PRO A 193 -21.90 8.56 -0.15
CA PRO A 193 -21.15 9.05 0.99
C PRO A 193 -19.77 8.39 1.14
N LEU A 194 -19.60 7.12 0.73
CA LEU A 194 -18.26 6.49 0.70
C LEU A 194 -17.27 7.28 -0.16
N LEU A 195 -17.69 7.76 -1.33
CA LEU A 195 -16.84 8.61 -2.17
C LEU A 195 -16.47 9.93 -1.49
N LEU A 196 -17.39 10.51 -0.71
CA LEU A 196 -17.10 11.71 0.07
C LEU A 196 -16.10 11.41 1.20
N THR A 197 -16.26 10.29 1.90
CA THR A 197 -15.30 9.88 2.94
C THR A 197 -13.91 9.56 2.37
N ALA A 198 -13.78 9.28 1.07
CA ALA A 198 -12.47 9.11 0.44
C ALA A 198 -11.61 10.38 0.46
N LEU A 199 -12.20 11.56 0.70
CA LEU A 199 -11.47 12.81 0.92
C LEU A 199 -10.55 12.75 2.16
N THR A 200 -10.75 11.80 3.08
CA THR A 200 -9.78 11.53 4.17
C THR A 200 -8.51 10.81 3.68
N GLY A 201 -8.42 10.51 2.37
CA GLY A 201 -7.34 9.74 1.75
C GLY A 201 -7.56 8.24 1.77
N ASN A 202 -8.72 7.75 2.19
CA ASN A 202 -8.99 6.31 2.26
C ASN A 202 -9.27 5.70 0.87
N LEU A 203 -8.23 5.16 0.23
CA LEU A 203 -8.31 4.56 -1.11
C LEU A 203 -9.28 3.38 -1.19
N PHE A 204 -9.46 2.62 -0.11
CA PHE A 204 -10.45 1.54 -0.09
C PHE A 204 -11.88 2.07 -0.14
N ALA A 205 -12.15 3.24 0.45
CA ALA A 205 -13.48 3.83 0.49
C ALA A 205 -13.86 4.33 -0.91
N LEU A 206 -12.90 4.92 -1.61
CA LEU A 206 -13.01 5.28 -3.01
C LEU A 206 -13.29 4.05 -3.89
N ALA A 207 -12.47 3.00 -3.76
CA ALA A 207 -12.63 1.77 -4.53
C ALA A 207 -13.98 1.10 -4.27
N LEU A 208 -14.38 0.94 -3.00
CA LEU A 208 -15.66 0.35 -2.62
C LEU A 208 -16.85 1.17 -3.14
N GLY A 209 -16.81 2.50 -3.00
CA GLY A 209 -17.86 3.39 -3.50
C GLY A 209 -18.05 3.27 -5.02
N ILE A 210 -16.95 3.29 -5.78
CA ILE A 210 -16.97 3.11 -7.23
C ILE A 210 -17.53 1.74 -7.60
N ILE A 211 -17.04 0.66 -6.97
CA ILE A 211 -17.46 -0.71 -7.25
C ILE A 211 -18.96 -0.89 -7.01
N LEU A 212 -19.47 -0.39 -5.88
CA LEU A 212 -20.90 -0.45 -5.56
C LEU A 212 -21.73 0.30 -6.62
N ILE A 213 -21.32 1.49 -7.05
CA ILE A 213 -22.03 2.27 -8.08
C ILE A 213 -22.00 1.54 -9.43
N VAL A 214 -20.83 1.08 -9.87
CA VAL A 214 -20.65 0.40 -11.16
C VAL A 214 -21.48 -0.87 -11.20
N ARG A 215 -21.44 -1.68 -10.14
CA ARG A 215 -22.17 -2.97 -10.08
C ARG A 215 -23.68 -2.78 -10.05
N ILE A 216 -24.18 -1.76 -9.35
CA ILE A 216 -25.61 -1.43 -9.29
C ILE A 216 -26.12 -0.88 -10.64
N ARG A 217 -25.31 -0.07 -11.35
CA ARG A 217 -25.71 0.57 -12.62
C ARG A 217 -25.56 -0.34 -13.84
N ASN A 218 -24.51 -1.16 -13.88
CA ASN A 218 -24.10 -1.90 -15.07
C ASN A 218 -24.25 -3.42 -14.92
N SER A 219 -25.20 -3.88 -14.11
CA SER A 219 -25.50 -5.30 -13.92
C SER A 219 -25.73 -5.99 -15.28
N GLY A 220 -24.78 -6.84 -15.72
CA GLY A 220 -24.86 -7.61 -16.96
C GLY A 220 -23.93 -7.19 -18.11
N ASN A 221 -23.06 -6.19 -17.95
CA ASN A 221 -22.10 -5.80 -19.00
C ASN A 221 -20.82 -6.69 -18.98
N PRO A 222 -20.46 -7.38 -20.08
CA PRO A 222 -19.29 -8.27 -20.11
C PRO A 222 -17.95 -7.57 -19.88
N ALA A 223 -17.79 -6.29 -20.27
CA ALA A 223 -16.57 -5.55 -20.00
C ALA A 223 -16.37 -5.26 -18.50
N VAL A 224 -17.47 -5.12 -17.75
CA VAL A 224 -17.43 -4.94 -16.29
C VAL A 224 -17.08 -6.26 -15.61
N ALA A 225 -17.52 -7.41 -16.16
CA ALA A 225 -17.23 -8.72 -15.62
C ALA A 225 -15.73 -9.03 -15.54
N GLY A 226 -14.94 -8.68 -16.57
CA GLY A 226 -13.49 -8.92 -16.56
C GLY A 226 -12.75 -8.17 -15.44
N TRP A 227 -13.13 -6.92 -15.15
CA TRP A 227 -12.55 -6.16 -14.02
C TRP A 227 -13.05 -6.66 -12.66
N GLU A 228 -14.27 -7.18 -12.58
CA GLU A 228 -14.77 -7.84 -11.36
C GLU A 228 -13.94 -9.07 -11.01
N ASP A 229 -13.57 -9.89 -12.00
CA ASP A 229 -12.74 -11.08 -11.78
C ASP A 229 -11.33 -10.70 -11.30
N VAL A 230 -10.72 -9.66 -11.88
CA VAL A 230 -9.42 -9.13 -11.42
C VAL A 230 -9.52 -8.64 -9.97
N LEU A 231 -10.57 -7.90 -9.62
CA LEU A 231 -10.79 -7.43 -8.24
C LEU A 231 -11.02 -8.59 -7.27
N GLU A 232 -11.75 -9.62 -7.67
CA GLU A 232 -11.94 -10.82 -6.86
C GLU A 232 -10.61 -11.56 -6.63
N ARG A 233 -9.77 -11.71 -7.65
CA ARG A 233 -8.43 -12.30 -7.53
C ARG A 233 -7.54 -11.46 -6.61
N LEU A 234 -7.53 -10.13 -6.78
CA LEU A 234 -6.72 -9.21 -5.99
C LEU A 234 -7.14 -9.20 -4.51
N THR A 235 -8.45 -9.10 -4.22
CA THR A 235 -8.96 -9.09 -2.83
C THR A 235 -8.79 -10.43 -2.11
N ARG A 236 -8.60 -11.52 -2.86
CA ARG A 236 -8.22 -12.81 -2.30
C ARG A 236 -6.74 -12.90 -1.93
N ASN A 237 -5.88 -12.09 -2.55
CA ASN A 237 -4.45 -12.07 -2.28
C ASN A 237 -4.14 -11.24 -1.02
N THR A 238 -3.84 -11.92 0.09
CA THR A 238 -3.68 -11.28 1.40
C THR A 238 -2.42 -10.44 1.51
N THR A 239 -1.31 -10.84 0.87
CA THR A 239 -0.07 -10.06 0.91
C THR A 239 -0.25 -8.74 0.15
N ALA A 240 -0.92 -8.80 -1.00
CA ALA A 240 -1.27 -7.63 -1.80
C ALA A 240 -2.20 -6.67 -1.05
N MET A 241 -3.23 -7.21 -0.40
CA MET A 241 -4.17 -6.41 0.39
C MET A 241 -3.52 -5.78 1.62
N LEU A 242 -2.55 -6.44 2.26
CA LEU A 242 -1.78 -5.85 3.37
C LEU A 242 -0.80 -4.77 2.90
N GLY A 243 -0.14 -4.97 1.75
CA GLY A 243 0.66 -3.90 1.13
C GLY A 243 -0.20 -2.69 0.78
N LEU A 244 -1.36 -2.91 0.15
CA LEU A 244 -2.31 -1.86 -0.15
C LEU A 244 -2.87 -1.20 1.13
N LEU A 245 -3.04 -1.96 2.22
CA LEU A 245 -3.46 -1.43 3.51
C LEU A 245 -2.46 -0.40 4.04
N PHE A 246 -1.18 -0.74 4.00
CA PHE A 246 -0.12 0.16 4.47
C PHE A 246 -0.01 1.41 3.59
N ILE A 247 -0.09 1.26 2.26
CA ILE A 247 -0.10 2.40 1.31
C ILE A 247 -1.30 3.32 1.57
N ALA A 248 -2.51 2.75 1.65
CA ALA A 248 -3.74 3.51 1.90
C ALA A 248 -3.72 4.18 3.28
N PHE A 249 -3.17 3.50 4.29
CA PHE A 249 -2.96 4.06 5.62
C PHE A 249 -2.01 5.25 5.60
N LEU A 250 -0.82 5.13 5.01
CA LEU A 250 0.13 6.24 4.92
C LEU A 250 -0.44 7.41 4.12
N PHE A 251 -1.16 7.14 3.03
CA PHE A 251 -1.82 8.18 2.25
C PHE A 251 -2.95 8.86 3.05
N SER A 252 -3.77 8.10 3.78
CA SER A 252 -4.83 8.66 4.62
C SER A 252 -4.28 9.50 5.77
N VAL A 253 -3.24 9.02 6.45
CA VAL A 253 -2.53 9.77 7.50
C VAL A 253 -1.90 11.04 6.92
N SER A 254 -1.33 10.95 5.72
CA SER A 254 -0.76 12.09 4.99
C SER A 254 -1.81 13.17 4.69
N VAL A 255 -3.01 12.80 4.27
CA VAL A 255 -4.10 13.76 4.03
C VAL A 255 -4.66 14.29 5.35
N CYS A 256 -4.95 13.42 6.32
CA CYS A 256 -5.55 13.79 7.60
C CYS A 256 -4.61 14.60 8.51
N SER A 257 -3.30 14.55 8.28
CA SER A 257 -2.35 15.34 9.08
C SER A 257 -2.49 16.85 8.88
N TYR A 258 -3.18 17.34 7.83
CA TYR A 258 -3.48 18.78 7.69
C TYR A 258 -4.43 19.30 8.77
N VAL A 259 -5.26 18.41 9.34
CA VAL A 259 -6.23 18.76 10.37
C VAL A 259 -5.87 18.16 11.74
N THR A 260 -4.99 17.16 11.79
CA THR A 260 -4.67 16.47 13.05
C THR A 260 -3.24 16.68 13.54
N PHE A 261 -2.32 17.22 12.73
CA PHE A 261 -0.94 17.46 13.14
C PHE A 261 -0.58 18.93 12.96
N ASP A 262 0.25 19.43 13.88
CA ASP A 262 0.89 20.73 13.76
C ASP A 262 2.14 20.61 12.90
N TYR A 263 2.22 21.41 11.82
CA TYR A 263 3.35 21.38 10.89
C TYR A 263 4.63 22.01 11.48
N GLY A 264 4.49 23.01 12.36
CA GLY A 264 5.60 23.66 13.04
C GLY A 264 6.42 22.67 13.87
N MET A 265 5.78 21.71 14.52
CA MET A 265 6.50 20.64 15.25
C MET A 265 7.42 19.77 14.37
N ALA A 266 7.21 19.72 13.06
CA ALA A 266 8.11 19.03 12.14
C ALA A 266 9.24 19.92 11.63
N VAL A 267 9.05 21.24 11.52
CA VAL A 267 9.95 22.12 10.75
C VAL A 267 10.66 23.13 11.64
N ASP A 268 9.98 23.68 12.65
CA ASP A 268 10.48 24.75 13.50
C ASP A 268 11.52 24.24 14.50
N ASN A 269 12.64 24.93 14.56
CA ASN A 269 13.72 24.56 15.47
C ASN A 269 13.32 24.88 16.92
N ASN A 270 13.54 23.93 17.83
CA ASN A 270 13.36 24.12 19.26
C ASN A 270 14.58 23.61 20.02
N TYR A 271 15.54 24.50 20.27
CA TYR A 271 16.82 24.14 20.86
C TYR A 271 16.73 23.62 22.32
N SER A 272 15.60 23.82 23.00
CA SER A 272 15.38 23.25 24.35
C SER A 272 15.08 21.74 24.33
N LEU A 273 14.73 21.21 23.16
CA LEU A 273 14.31 19.82 22.96
C LEU A 273 15.29 19.03 22.09
N ILE A 274 16.55 19.43 21.98
CA ILE A 274 17.52 18.71 21.14
C ILE A 274 17.74 17.30 21.66
N LEU A 275 17.66 16.31 20.76
CA LEU A 275 18.00 14.90 21.02
C LEU A 275 17.31 14.32 22.27
N GLN A 276 16.06 14.70 22.52
CA GLN A 276 15.26 14.10 23.58
C GLN A 276 14.91 12.66 23.21
N PRO A 277 14.99 11.72 24.17
CA PRO A 277 14.65 10.33 23.93
C PRO A 277 13.15 10.16 23.65
N PRO A 278 12.75 9.01 23.09
CA PRO A 278 11.35 8.65 22.91
C PRO A 278 10.53 8.81 24.20
N SER A 279 9.42 9.53 24.11
CA SER A 279 8.47 9.79 25.21
C SER A 279 7.04 9.83 24.65
N LEU A 280 6.02 9.88 25.51
CA LEU A 280 4.64 9.99 25.03
C LEU A 280 4.39 11.26 24.20
N ALA A 281 4.99 12.40 24.59
CA ALA A 281 4.92 13.65 23.83
C ALA A 281 5.73 13.59 22.52
N TYR A 282 6.85 12.88 22.53
CA TYR A 282 7.73 12.70 21.38
C TYR A 282 7.96 11.20 21.12
N PRO A 283 6.99 10.49 20.49
CA PRO A 283 6.98 9.02 20.40
C PRO A 283 8.25 8.39 19.80
N LEU A 284 8.90 9.10 18.89
CA LEU A 284 10.15 8.68 18.24
C LEU A 284 11.33 9.58 18.64
N GLY A 285 11.18 10.37 19.71
CA GLY A 285 12.14 11.38 20.13
C GLY A 285 12.15 12.63 19.26
N THR A 286 13.17 13.45 19.47
CA THR A 286 13.42 14.69 18.71
C THR A 286 14.79 14.66 18.05
N ASP A 287 14.93 15.42 16.97
CA ASP A 287 16.18 15.47 16.20
C ASP A 287 17.18 16.50 16.74
N ASN A 288 18.27 16.69 15.99
CA ASN A 288 19.36 17.61 16.33
C ASN A 288 18.98 19.10 16.29
N PHE A 289 17.78 19.44 15.81
CA PHE A 289 17.21 20.78 15.88
C PHE A 289 16.02 20.85 16.85
N GLY A 290 15.79 19.78 17.61
CA GLY A 290 14.69 19.63 18.57
C GLY A 290 13.31 19.49 17.92
N ARG A 291 13.25 19.10 16.65
CA ARG A 291 11.99 18.87 15.92
C ARG A 291 11.49 17.47 16.22
N CYS A 292 10.17 17.28 16.26
CA CYS A 292 9.59 15.98 16.59
C CYS A 292 9.76 14.99 15.44
N LEU A 293 10.54 13.91 15.65
CA LEU A 293 10.82 12.92 14.61
C LEU A 293 9.56 12.22 14.11
N PHE A 294 8.64 11.88 15.03
CA PHE A 294 7.36 11.26 14.68
C PHE A 294 6.56 12.12 13.70
N THR A 295 6.37 13.39 14.03
CA THR A 295 5.65 14.34 13.19
C THR A 295 6.39 14.54 11.85
N ARG A 296 7.73 14.58 11.84
CA ARG A 296 8.53 14.63 10.60
C ARG A 296 8.32 13.41 9.72
N ILE A 297 8.23 12.20 10.26
CA ILE A 297 7.95 10.98 9.46
C ILE A 297 6.56 11.03 8.85
N ILE A 298 5.55 11.51 9.59
CA ILE A 298 4.17 11.64 9.13
C ILE A 298 4.07 12.63 7.95
N PHE A 299 4.67 13.83 8.09
CA PHE A 299 4.72 14.79 6.99
C PHE A 299 5.62 14.33 5.84
N GLY A 300 6.71 13.60 6.14
CA GLY A 300 7.61 13.03 5.13
C GLY A 300 6.96 11.98 4.25
N ALA A 301 5.98 11.23 4.77
CA ALA A 301 5.21 10.29 3.96
C ALA A 301 4.55 10.96 2.75
N ARG A 302 4.09 12.22 2.90
CA ARG A 302 3.47 13.01 1.82
C ARG A 302 4.43 13.21 0.66
N ILE A 303 5.62 13.73 0.98
CA ILE A 303 6.62 14.09 -0.02
C ILE A 303 7.17 12.82 -0.69
N SER A 304 7.48 11.78 0.09
CA SER A 304 7.98 10.52 -0.44
C SER A 304 6.94 9.82 -1.34
N LEU A 305 5.64 9.86 -0.99
CA LEU A 305 4.57 9.34 -1.84
C LEU A 305 4.40 10.16 -3.14
N ILE A 306 4.38 11.49 -3.05
CA ILE A 306 4.24 12.37 -4.23
C ILE A 306 5.39 12.13 -5.20
N VAL A 307 6.64 12.16 -4.71
CA VAL A 307 7.81 11.97 -5.57
C VAL A 307 7.81 10.57 -6.16
N GLY A 308 7.58 9.52 -5.36
CA GLY A 308 7.54 8.13 -5.85
C GLY A 308 6.48 7.90 -6.94
N VAL A 309 5.27 8.46 -6.76
CA VAL A 309 4.17 8.34 -7.73
C VAL A 309 4.45 9.19 -8.96
N MET A 310 4.81 10.47 -8.82
CA MET A 310 5.01 11.36 -9.95
C MET A 310 6.20 10.95 -10.82
N SER A 311 7.30 10.49 -10.21
CA SER A 311 8.45 9.92 -10.92
C SER A 311 8.16 8.59 -11.63
N THR A 312 6.99 8.00 -11.41
CA THR A 312 6.50 6.81 -12.12
C THR A 312 5.48 7.17 -13.18
N VAL A 313 4.52 8.03 -12.84
CA VAL A 313 3.40 8.41 -13.70
C VAL A 313 3.86 9.22 -14.91
N LEU A 314 4.78 10.16 -14.73
CA LEU A 314 5.27 10.98 -15.84
C LEU A 314 5.97 10.14 -16.93
N PRO A 315 6.94 9.25 -16.62
CA PRO A 315 7.54 8.41 -17.64
C PRO A 315 6.61 7.30 -18.14
N LEU A 316 5.64 6.84 -17.35
CA LEU A 316 4.57 5.96 -17.84
C LEU A 316 3.79 6.64 -18.99
N PHE A 317 3.41 7.91 -18.84
CA PHE A 317 2.67 8.64 -19.88
C PHE A 317 3.55 9.01 -21.07
N ILE A 318 4.72 9.61 -20.83
CA ILE A 318 5.61 10.03 -21.93
C ILE A 318 6.18 8.81 -22.63
N GLY A 319 6.75 7.86 -21.88
CA GLY A 319 7.27 6.62 -22.43
C GLY A 319 6.17 5.79 -23.07
N GLY A 320 5.00 5.65 -22.42
CA GLY A 320 3.85 4.95 -22.98
C GLY A 320 3.38 5.52 -24.32
N THR A 321 3.25 6.84 -24.44
CA THR A 321 2.85 7.45 -25.72
C THR A 321 3.90 7.24 -26.80
N LEU A 322 5.19 7.47 -26.50
CA LEU A 322 6.30 7.23 -27.42
C LEU A 322 6.36 5.76 -27.87
N GLY A 323 6.23 4.81 -26.94
CA GLY A 323 6.24 3.38 -27.22
C GLY A 323 5.03 2.93 -28.02
N ALA A 324 3.85 3.50 -27.78
CA ALA A 324 2.65 3.18 -28.56
C ALA A 324 2.75 3.68 -30.01
N ILE A 325 3.32 4.87 -30.21
CA ILE A 325 3.58 5.42 -31.55
C ILE A 325 4.61 4.55 -32.28
N SER A 326 5.75 4.27 -31.65
CA SER A 326 6.83 3.48 -32.24
C SER A 326 6.37 2.04 -32.56
N GLY A 327 5.62 1.40 -31.67
CA GLY A 327 5.13 0.04 -31.86
C GLY A 327 4.05 -0.10 -32.94
N TYR A 328 3.19 0.92 -33.14
CA TYR A 328 2.11 0.85 -34.12
C TYR A 328 2.56 1.24 -35.54
N TYR A 329 3.26 2.37 -35.69
CA TYR A 329 3.63 2.89 -37.01
C TYR A 329 4.87 2.21 -37.58
N GLY A 330 5.78 1.72 -36.73
CA GLY A 330 6.95 0.96 -37.13
C GLY A 330 7.95 1.70 -38.03
N ARG A 331 8.91 0.93 -38.56
CA ARG A 331 9.93 1.34 -39.54
C ARG A 331 10.74 2.58 -39.10
N TYR A 332 10.51 3.73 -39.73
CA TYR A 332 11.28 4.95 -39.48
C TYR A 332 10.95 5.61 -38.15
N THR A 333 9.66 5.68 -37.79
CA THR A 333 9.22 6.28 -36.52
C THR A 333 9.77 5.52 -35.34
N ASP A 334 9.75 4.19 -35.44
CA ASP A 334 10.32 3.30 -34.44
C ASP A 334 11.83 3.51 -34.28
N ASN A 335 12.57 3.51 -35.39
CA ASN A 335 14.01 3.70 -35.36
C ASN A 335 14.40 5.05 -34.74
N ILE A 336 13.77 6.16 -35.14
CA ILE A 336 14.10 7.50 -34.60
C ILE A 336 13.82 7.55 -33.09
N ILE A 337 12.64 7.10 -32.66
CA ILE A 337 12.25 7.17 -31.24
C ILE A 337 13.14 6.25 -30.40
N MET A 338 13.36 5.00 -30.84
CA MET A 338 14.19 4.05 -30.09
C MET A 338 15.65 4.50 -30.04
N ARG A 339 16.23 5.04 -31.11
CA ARG A 339 17.59 5.58 -31.09
C ARG A 339 17.75 6.75 -30.13
N ALA A 340 16.80 7.70 -30.11
CA ALA A 340 16.83 8.80 -29.14
C ALA A 340 16.75 8.29 -27.69
N LEU A 341 15.90 7.29 -27.44
CA LEU A 341 15.76 6.69 -26.11
C LEU A 341 16.97 5.83 -25.72
N ASP A 342 17.65 5.20 -26.66
CA ASP A 342 18.87 4.42 -26.41
C ASP A 342 20.03 5.34 -26.01
N VAL A 343 20.15 6.54 -26.59
CA VAL A 343 21.10 7.56 -26.15
C VAL A 343 20.82 7.96 -24.70
N LEU A 344 19.55 8.18 -24.35
CA LEU A 344 19.17 8.53 -22.99
C LEU A 344 19.45 7.38 -22.00
N TYR A 345 19.16 6.14 -22.40
CA TYR A 345 19.33 4.94 -21.57
C TYR A 345 20.79 4.51 -21.41
N ALA A 346 21.69 4.99 -22.27
CA ALA A 346 23.13 4.72 -22.14
C ALA A 346 23.72 5.36 -20.88
N ILE A 347 23.10 6.41 -20.36
CA ILE A 347 23.49 7.06 -19.11
C ILE A 347 22.80 6.36 -17.94
N PRO A 348 23.52 5.89 -16.90
CA PRO A 348 22.90 5.33 -15.71
C PRO A 348 21.90 6.31 -15.08
N GLY A 349 20.68 5.85 -14.80
CA GLY A 349 19.56 6.73 -14.40
C GLY A 349 19.84 7.60 -13.17
N ILE A 350 20.56 7.08 -12.17
CA ILE A 350 20.96 7.85 -10.98
C ILE A 350 22.00 8.92 -11.35
N LEU A 351 22.98 8.60 -12.21
CA LEU A 351 23.98 9.58 -12.65
C LEU A 351 23.33 10.70 -13.46
N LEU A 352 22.39 10.36 -14.34
CA LEU A 352 21.60 11.36 -15.05
C LEU A 352 20.82 12.24 -14.09
N ALA A 353 20.21 11.66 -13.05
CA ALA A 353 19.47 12.43 -12.07
C ALA A 353 20.38 13.39 -11.28
N ILE A 354 21.56 12.92 -10.87
CA ILE A 354 22.58 13.76 -10.21
C ILE A 354 23.00 14.92 -11.11
N ALA A 355 23.28 14.66 -12.38
CA ALA A 355 23.71 15.69 -13.33
C ALA A 355 22.62 16.78 -13.52
N ILE A 356 21.35 16.37 -13.65
CA ILE A 356 20.22 17.30 -13.77
C ILE A 356 20.09 18.14 -12.50
N ILE A 357 20.15 17.53 -11.31
CA ILE A 357 19.98 18.27 -10.06
C ILE A 357 21.16 19.21 -9.79
N ALA A 358 22.38 18.80 -10.13
CA ALA A 358 23.55 19.65 -10.03
C ALA A 358 23.44 20.89 -10.95
N ALA A 359 22.82 20.74 -12.14
CA ALA A 359 22.64 21.83 -13.09
C ALA A 359 21.47 22.77 -12.72
N PHE A 360 20.33 22.22 -12.27
CA PHE A 360 19.09 22.97 -12.05
C PHE A 360 18.80 23.32 -10.59
N GLY A 361 19.58 22.79 -9.65
CA GLY A 361 19.42 22.98 -8.20
C GLY A 361 18.52 21.94 -7.52
N ALA A 362 18.70 21.83 -6.21
CA ALA A 362 17.99 20.89 -5.34
C ALA A 362 16.58 21.38 -4.99
N ASN A 363 15.56 20.81 -5.66
CA ASN A 363 14.14 21.04 -5.39
C ASN A 363 13.34 19.77 -5.73
N THR A 364 12.24 19.53 -5.02
CA THR A 364 11.26 18.47 -5.29
C THR A 364 10.87 18.33 -6.76
N VAL A 365 10.60 19.43 -7.47
CA VAL A 365 10.21 19.40 -8.90
C VAL A 365 11.36 18.90 -9.77
N ASN A 366 12.56 19.43 -9.57
CA ASN A 366 13.75 19.03 -10.32
C ASN A 366 14.08 17.55 -10.06
N LEU A 367 13.94 17.07 -8.82
CA LEU A 367 14.12 15.67 -8.48
C LEU A 367 13.09 14.76 -9.19
N ILE A 368 11.81 15.16 -9.22
CA ILE A 368 10.77 14.42 -9.95
C ILE A 368 11.11 14.33 -11.43
N LEU A 369 11.47 15.45 -12.06
CA LEU A 369 11.82 15.51 -13.49
C LEU A 369 13.07 14.68 -13.78
N ALA A 370 14.11 14.82 -12.96
CA ALA A 370 15.37 14.10 -13.08
C ALA A 370 15.17 12.57 -13.05
N LEU A 371 14.43 12.06 -12.07
CA LEU A 371 14.10 10.64 -11.97
C LEU A 371 13.18 10.17 -13.10
N SER A 372 12.23 11.02 -13.51
CA SER A 372 11.29 10.71 -14.59
C SER A 372 12.02 10.50 -15.91
N VAL A 373 12.91 11.42 -16.29
CA VAL A 373 13.62 11.38 -17.57
C VAL A 373 14.39 10.07 -17.73
N GLY A 374 15.10 9.63 -16.69
CA GLY A 374 15.84 8.36 -16.70
C GLY A 374 14.94 7.12 -16.88
N ALA A 375 13.67 7.18 -16.50
CA ALA A 375 12.73 6.07 -16.59
C ALA A 375 11.94 6.01 -17.92
N ILE A 376 11.90 7.09 -18.71
CA ILE A 376 11.16 7.16 -19.99
C ILE A 376 11.51 6.00 -20.95
N PRO A 377 12.81 5.70 -21.22
CA PRO A 377 13.16 4.64 -22.17
C PRO A 377 12.60 3.28 -21.78
N THR A 378 12.61 2.98 -20.48
CA THR A 378 12.14 1.70 -19.95
C THR A 378 10.64 1.54 -20.18
N TYR A 379 9.83 2.58 -19.96
CA TYR A 379 8.38 2.52 -20.24
C TYR A 379 8.07 2.48 -21.74
N ALA A 380 8.80 3.24 -22.55
CA ALA A 380 8.63 3.25 -23.99
C ALA A 380 8.90 1.88 -24.63
N ARG A 381 9.98 1.20 -24.22
CA ARG A 381 10.28 -0.15 -24.71
C ARG A 381 9.21 -1.16 -24.29
N THR A 382 8.72 -1.10 -23.06
CA THR A 382 7.67 -2.00 -22.58
C THR A 382 6.37 -1.79 -23.34
N MET A 383 5.92 -0.54 -23.50
CA MET A 383 4.71 -0.26 -24.28
C MET A 383 4.89 -0.67 -25.74
N ARG A 384 6.03 -0.36 -26.36
CA ARG A 384 6.35 -0.78 -27.74
C ARG A 384 6.20 -2.30 -27.91
N ALA A 385 6.79 -3.09 -27.01
CA ALA A 385 6.71 -4.55 -27.07
C ALA A 385 5.26 -5.05 -26.97
N ASN A 386 4.48 -4.50 -26.02
CA ASN A 386 3.07 -4.86 -25.86
C ASN A 386 2.25 -4.46 -27.10
N VAL A 387 2.48 -3.27 -27.64
CA VAL A 387 1.78 -2.75 -28.82
C VAL A 387 2.09 -3.58 -30.06
N LEU A 388 3.35 -3.97 -30.26
CA LEU A 388 3.74 -4.88 -31.35
C LEU A 388 2.96 -6.20 -31.26
N GLN A 389 2.88 -6.82 -30.08
CA GLN A 389 2.13 -8.05 -29.88
C GLN A 389 0.62 -7.86 -30.10
N VAL A 390 0.02 -6.85 -29.46
CA VAL A 390 -1.43 -6.62 -29.51
C VAL A 390 -1.87 -6.24 -30.93
N SER A 391 -1.01 -5.57 -31.70
CA SER A 391 -1.30 -5.17 -33.08
C SER A 391 -1.46 -6.34 -34.07
N THR A 392 -1.10 -7.57 -33.68
CA THR A 392 -1.24 -8.78 -34.49
C THR A 392 -2.48 -9.61 -34.13
N PHE A 393 -3.32 -9.14 -33.21
CA PHE A 393 -4.54 -9.87 -32.83
C PHE A 393 -5.67 -9.69 -33.84
N GLU A 394 -6.47 -10.74 -34.04
CA GLU A 394 -7.53 -10.81 -35.07
C GLU A 394 -8.55 -9.67 -34.98
N TYR A 395 -8.88 -9.21 -33.78
CA TYR A 395 -9.81 -8.10 -33.59
C TYR A 395 -9.25 -6.76 -34.11
N VAL A 396 -7.92 -6.60 -34.15
CA VAL A 396 -7.26 -5.42 -34.71
C VAL A 396 -7.36 -5.46 -36.24
N ASP A 397 -7.13 -6.63 -36.83
CA ASP A 397 -7.25 -6.81 -38.28
C ASP A 397 -8.70 -6.67 -38.74
N ALA A 398 -9.67 -7.16 -37.96
CA ALA A 398 -11.09 -6.91 -38.20
C ALA A 398 -11.40 -5.40 -38.15
N ALA A 399 -10.92 -4.67 -37.13
CA ALA A 399 -11.14 -3.22 -37.03
C ALA A 399 -10.54 -2.46 -38.23
N ARG A 400 -9.38 -2.90 -38.74
CA ARG A 400 -8.78 -2.36 -39.98
C ARG A 400 -9.64 -2.65 -41.20
N ALA A 401 -10.14 -3.88 -41.35
CA ALA A 401 -11.00 -4.29 -42.46
C ALA A 401 -12.32 -3.49 -42.50
N PHE A 402 -12.86 -3.12 -41.34
CA PHE A 402 -14.03 -2.23 -41.22
C PHE A 402 -13.70 -0.74 -41.42
N GLY A 403 -12.48 -0.38 -41.81
CA GLY A 403 -12.10 1.00 -42.12
C GLY A 403 -11.91 1.90 -40.89
N SER A 404 -11.68 1.35 -39.70
CA SER A 404 -11.41 2.16 -38.51
C SER A 404 -10.11 2.96 -38.68
N SER A 405 -10.13 4.25 -38.31
CA SER A 405 -8.93 5.09 -38.37
C SER A 405 -7.83 4.58 -37.43
N ASN A 406 -6.57 4.75 -37.82
CA ASN A 406 -5.41 4.37 -37.00
C ASN A 406 -5.49 4.92 -35.57
N ARG A 407 -5.91 6.17 -35.42
CA ARG A 407 -6.12 6.79 -34.10
C ARG A 407 -7.18 6.04 -33.29
N SER A 408 -8.29 5.67 -33.91
CA SER A 408 -9.33 4.88 -33.24
C SER A 408 -8.81 3.51 -32.84
N ILE A 409 -8.05 2.83 -33.71
CA ILE A 409 -7.44 1.53 -33.42
C ILE A 409 -6.48 1.60 -32.24
N ILE A 410 -5.56 2.58 -32.25
CA ILE A 410 -4.58 2.76 -31.18
C ILE A 410 -5.29 3.00 -29.83
N PHE A 411 -6.16 4.01 -29.75
CA PHE A 411 -6.71 4.44 -28.47
C PHE A 411 -7.89 3.60 -27.95
N LYS A 412 -8.66 2.94 -28.83
CA LYS A 412 -9.79 2.10 -28.39
C LYS A 412 -9.45 0.62 -28.27
N HIS A 413 -8.51 0.11 -29.06
CA HIS A 413 -8.25 -1.33 -29.14
C HIS A 413 -6.84 -1.70 -28.65
N ILE A 414 -5.79 -1.00 -29.07
CA ILE A 414 -4.42 -1.44 -28.79
C ILE A 414 -3.95 -0.97 -27.42
N VAL A 415 -3.92 0.34 -27.17
CA VAL A 415 -3.42 0.92 -25.92
C VAL A 415 -4.14 0.33 -24.70
N PRO A 416 -5.49 0.28 -24.64
CA PRO A 416 -6.19 -0.28 -23.48
C PRO A 416 -5.78 -1.72 -23.15
N ASN A 417 -5.56 -2.56 -24.18
CA ASN A 417 -5.13 -3.95 -24.02
C ASN A 417 -3.62 -4.10 -23.72
N SER A 418 -2.82 -3.06 -23.94
CA SER A 418 -1.39 -3.01 -23.62
C SER A 418 -1.08 -2.42 -22.24
N LEU A 419 -2.08 -1.90 -21.52
CA LEU A 419 -1.90 -1.21 -20.23
C LEU A 419 -1.64 -2.15 -19.06
N ALA A 420 -2.17 -3.38 -19.06
CA ALA A 420 -2.06 -4.28 -17.89
C ALA A 420 -0.59 -4.52 -17.46
N PRO A 421 0.35 -4.88 -18.35
CA PRO A 421 1.75 -5.03 -17.98
C PRO A 421 2.41 -3.69 -17.58
N MET A 422 1.95 -2.56 -18.11
CA MET A 422 2.45 -1.24 -17.73
C MET A 422 2.03 -0.85 -16.31
N ILE A 423 0.79 -1.15 -15.93
CA ILE A 423 0.27 -0.88 -14.59
C ILE A 423 1.03 -1.71 -13.56
N VAL A 424 1.24 -3.00 -13.82
CA VAL A 424 2.06 -3.88 -12.95
C VAL A 424 3.47 -3.30 -12.80
N LYS A 425 4.12 -2.93 -13.91
CA LYS A 425 5.46 -2.34 -13.86
C LYS A 425 5.49 -1.02 -13.09
N ALA A 426 4.47 -0.19 -13.23
CA ALA A 426 4.38 1.07 -12.51
C ALA A 426 4.39 0.86 -11.00
N THR A 427 3.60 -0.08 -10.49
CA THR A 427 3.55 -0.34 -9.04
C THR A 427 4.93 -0.71 -8.46
N LEU A 428 5.70 -1.55 -9.16
CA LEU A 428 7.05 -1.93 -8.75
C LEU A 428 8.05 -0.76 -8.87
N THR A 429 7.88 0.08 -9.89
CA THR A 429 8.76 1.23 -10.14
C THR A 429 8.61 2.32 -9.07
N ILE A 430 7.41 2.50 -8.50
CA ILE A 430 7.20 3.45 -7.40
C ILE A 430 8.14 3.16 -6.22
N GLY A 431 8.29 1.88 -5.84
CA GLY A 431 9.23 1.49 -4.79
C GLY A 431 10.68 1.87 -5.11
N GLY A 432 11.12 1.60 -6.35
CA GLY A 432 12.46 2.00 -6.81
C GLY A 432 12.66 3.52 -6.86
N ALA A 433 11.62 4.27 -7.23
CA ALA A 433 11.64 5.72 -7.24
C ALA A 433 11.79 6.29 -5.82
N VAL A 434 11.05 5.77 -4.84
CA VAL A 434 11.17 6.15 -3.42
C VAL A 434 12.59 5.90 -2.91
N ILE A 435 13.17 4.71 -3.18
CA ILE A 435 14.56 4.41 -2.81
C ILE A 435 15.50 5.43 -3.45
N SER A 436 15.35 5.68 -4.74
CA SER A 436 16.21 6.64 -5.47
C SER A 436 16.12 8.03 -4.85
N THR A 437 14.92 8.54 -4.60
CA THR A 437 14.67 9.82 -3.93
C THR A 437 15.37 9.89 -2.58
N SER A 438 15.24 8.86 -1.75
CA SER A 438 15.89 8.83 -0.44
C SER A 438 17.41 8.73 -0.54
N SER A 439 17.95 7.99 -1.52
CA SER A 439 19.39 7.92 -1.79
C SER A 439 19.97 9.26 -2.23
N LEU A 440 19.31 9.98 -3.15
CA LEU A 440 19.75 11.29 -3.59
C LEU A 440 19.68 12.33 -2.46
N SER A 441 18.61 12.31 -1.67
CA SER A 441 18.47 13.18 -0.49
C SER A 441 19.52 12.88 0.58
N PHE A 442 19.83 11.59 0.78
CA PHE A 442 20.93 11.16 1.65
C PHE A 442 22.29 11.73 1.21
N LEU A 443 22.55 11.75 -0.10
CA LEU A 443 23.76 12.37 -0.68
C LEU A 443 23.74 13.91 -0.65
N GLY A 444 22.65 14.54 -0.22
CA GLY A 444 22.49 16.01 -0.23
C GLY A 444 22.12 16.60 -1.59
N LEU A 445 21.76 15.75 -2.55
CA LEU A 445 21.34 16.13 -3.91
C LEU A 445 19.84 15.94 -4.10
N GLY A 446 19.06 15.97 -3.02
CA GLY A 446 17.63 15.70 -3.04
C GLY A 446 16.80 16.94 -2.76
N ILE A 447 15.89 16.82 -1.81
CA ILE A 447 14.98 17.90 -1.42
C ILE A 447 15.66 18.81 -0.40
N GLU A 448 15.23 20.07 -0.34
CA GLU A 448 15.74 21.06 0.61
C GLU A 448 15.71 20.52 2.07
N PRO A 449 16.79 20.69 2.88
CA PRO A 449 16.93 20.00 4.17
C PRO A 449 15.87 20.32 5.24
N HIS A 450 15.22 21.48 5.14
CA HIS A 450 14.18 21.88 6.09
C HIS A 450 12.86 21.14 5.85
N ILE A 451 12.62 20.67 4.62
CA ILE A 451 11.43 19.91 4.26
C ILE A 451 11.54 18.51 4.89
N PRO A 452 10.52 18.06 5.62
CA PRO A 452 10.49 16.70 6.16
C PRO A 452 10.34 15.73 5.00
N GLU A 453 11.43 15.09 4.59
CA GLU A 453 11.47 13.97 3.63
C GLU A 453 12.31 12.86 4.25
N TRP A 454 11.92 11.59 4.03
CA TRP A 454 12.52 10.46 4.75
C TRP A 454 14.03 10.27 4.51
N GLY A 455 14.53 10.49 3.30
CA GLY A 455 15.96 10.50 3.00
C GLY A 455 16.72 11.63 3.70
N ASN A 456 16.16 12.84 3.78
CA ASN A 456 16.73 13.95 4.55
C ASN A 456 16.76 13.63 6.05
N ILE A 457 15.68 13.06 6.59
CA ILE A 457 15.60 12.64 7.99
C ILE A 457 16.63 11.54 8.27
N LEU A 458 16.74 10.55 7.38
CA LEU A 458 17.73 9.47 7.48
C LEU A 458 19.17 10.00 7.42
N LYS A 459 19.45 10.97 6.54
CA LYS A 459 20.75 11.62 6.45
C LYS A 459 21.16 12.24 7.78
N LEU A 460 20.29 13.07 8.35
CA LEU A 460 20.52 13.70 9.65
C LEU A 460 20.65 12.66 10.76
N GLY A 461 19.82 11.62 10.77
CA GLY A 461 19.89 10.55 11.76
C GLY A 461 21.18 9.73 11.68
N SER A 462 21.77 9.58 10.49
CA SER A 462 22.95 8.73 10.26
C SER A 462 24.19 9.21 11.01
N THR A 463 24.31 10.51 11.31
CA THR A 463 25.41 11.06 12.12
C THR A 463 25.28 10.72 13.61
N TYR A 464 24.13 10.19 14.04
CA TYR A 464 23.84 9.84 15.43
C TYR A 464 23.69 8.34 15.65
N LEU A 465 24.20 7.48 14.75
CA LEU A 465 24.05 6.02 14.89
C LEU A 465 24.65 5.48 16.20
N GLU A 466 25.73 6.06 16.69
CA GLU A 466 26.41 5.64 17.91
C GLU A 466 25.70 6.12 19.19
N THR A 467 24.92 7.20 19.12
CA THR A 467 24.31 7.85 20.29
C THR A 467 22.80 7.72 20.32
N ASN A 468 22.13 8.02 19.21
CA ASN A 468 20.67 8.04 19.07
C ASN A 468 20.27 7.31 17.77
N SER A 469 20.60 6.02 17.70
CA SER A 469 20.41 5.18 16.50
C SER A 469 18.99 5.18 15.93
N TYR A 470 17.99 5.37 16.80
CA TYR A 470 16.58 5.45 16.43
C TYR A 470 16.26 6.58 15.43
N LEU A 471 17.05 7.66 15.42
CA LEU A 471 16.89 8.77 14.48
C LEU A 471 17.10 8.35 13.01
N ALA A 472 17.97 7.36 12.77
CA ALA A 472 18.18 6.77 11.44
C ALA A 472 17.31 5.52 11.21
N ILE A 473 17.10 4.70 12.23
CA ILE A 473 16.37 3.42 12.09
C ILE A 473 14.92 3.67 11.68
N PHE A 474 14.20 4.60 12.31
CA PHE A 474 12.79 4.83 12.01
C PHE A 474 12.49 5.32 10.59
N PRO A 475 13.15 6.37 10.05
CA PRO A 475 12.95 6.75 8.65
C PRO A 475 13.37 5.64 7.68
N GLY A 476 14.44 4.88 7.99
CA GLY A 476 14.85 3.71 7.20
C GLY A 476 13.77 2.63 7.15
N LEU A 477 13.17 2.29 8.30
CA LEU A 477 12.05 1.34 8.38
C LEU A 477 10.81 1.83 7.63
N ALA A 478 10.53 3.14 7.67
CA ALA A 478 9.43 3.73 6.91
C ALA A 478 9.62 3.55 5.39
N ILE A 479 10.84 3.82 4.89
CA ILE A 479 11.20 3.59 3.47
C ILE A 479 11.03 2.11 3.11
N ILE A 480 11.61 1.19 3.91
CA ILE A 480 11.53 -0.26 3.66
C ILE A 480 10.07 -0.73 3.63
N ALA A 481 9.27 -0.33 4.62
CA ALA A 481 7.87 -0.72 4.71
C ALA A 481 7.06 -0.22 3.51
N LEU A 482 7.30 1.02 3.05
CA LEU A 482 6.61 1.57 1.88
C LEU A 482 6.98 0.82 0.59
N VAL A 483 8.27 0.56 0.39
CA VAL A 483 8.76 -0.16 -0.80
C VAL A 483 8.21 -1.59 -0.84
N LEU A 484 8.31 -2.32 0.29
CA LEU A 484 7.75 -3.67 0.39
C LEU A 484 6.25 -3.69 0.11
N SER A 485 5.53 -2.67 0.58
CA SER A 485 4.09 -2.57 0.37
C SER A 485 3.71 -2.38 -1.10
N PHE A 486 4.46 -1.55 -1.84
CA PHE A 486 4.28 -1.41 -3.29
C PHE A 486 4.66 -2.68 -4.06
N ASN A 487 5.71 -3.38 -3.63
CA ASN A 487 6.11 -4.66 -4.23
C ASN A 487 5.04 -5.74 -4.02
N PHE A 488 4.55 -5.92 -2.80
CA PHE A 488 3.49 -6.89 -2.51
C PHE A 488 2.19 -6.56 -3.24
N PHE A 489 1.84 -5.27 -3.34
CA PHE A 489 0.69 -4.85 -4.13
C PHE A 489 0.88 -5.14 -5.62
N GLY A 490 2.06 -4.84 -6.18
CA GLY A 490 2.39 -5.07 -7.58
C GLY A 490 2.37 -6.54 -7.98
N ASP A 491 2.93 -7.42 -7.14
CA ASP A 491 2.88 -8.87 -7.34
C ASP A 491 1.44 -9.38 -7.32
N GLY A 492 0.61 -8.94 -6.38
CA GLY A 492 -0.79 -9.35 -6.36
C GLY A 492 -1.61 -8.80 -7.52
N LEU A 493 -1.29 -7.60 -8.01
CA LEU A 493 -1.92 -7.02 -9.18
C LEU A 493 -1.52 -7.76 -10.45
N ARG A 494 -0.25 -8.19 -10.54
CA ARG A 494 0.24 -9.06 -11.62
C ARG A 494 -0.51 -10.38 -11.65
N ASP A 495 -0.60 -11.06 -10.50
CA ASP A 495 -1.31 -12.33 -10.38
C ASP A 495 -2.79 -12.18 -10.74
N ALA A 496 -3.42 -11.06 -10.36
CA ALA A 496 -4.82 -10.80 -10.65
C ALA A 496 -5.08 -10.52 -12.15
N LEU A 497 -4.11 -9.89 -12.84
CA LEU A 497 -4.19 -9.54 -14.26
C LEU A 497 -3.71 -10.65 -15.20
N ASP A 498 -3.09 -11.73 -14.69
CA ASP A 498 -2.63 -12.84 -15.52
C ASP A 498 -3.82 -13.74 -15.95
N PRO A 499 -4.13 -13.83 -17.26
CA PRO A 499 -5.22 -14.67 -17.76
C PRO A 499 -4.90 -16.17 -17.76
N LYS A 500 -3.64 -16.58 -17.57
CA LYS A 500 -3.20 -18.00 -17.68
C LYS A 500 -3.44 -18.85 -16.42
N MET A 501 -4.00 -18.28 -15.35
CA MET A 501 -4.33 -19.03 -14.13
C MET A 501 -5.72 -19.69 -14.15
N GLU A 502 -6.32 -19.83 -15.34
CA GLU A 502 -7.57 -20.59 -15.55
C GLU A 502 -7.31 -22.04 -15.94
#